data_AF-A0A5E4KMD3-F1
#
_entry.id   AF-A0A5E4KMD3-F1
#
_cell.length_a   1.000
_cell.length_b   1.000
_cell.length_c   1.000
_cell.angle_alpha   90.00
_cell.angle_beta   90.00
_cell.angle_gamma   90.00
#
_symmetry.space_group_name_H-M   'P 1'
#
loop_
_entity.id
_entity.type
_entity.pdbx_description
1 polymer ?
#
loop_
_entity_poly.entity_id
_entity_poly.type
_entity_poly.pdbx_seq_one_letter_code
_entity_poly.pdbx_strand_id
1 'polypeptide(L)'
;MSGKAPIKPARPAEKPAEKTVEKPKPVEKPAGKIAEKVEEKVIDTTRQAVPYNTGNVPGPEMARAVMPAVSGKMLAKAKRPLLIVGSEVHDKDVLERVVAMGRAGIQIAAVGDAYTSLGDKGVDVHYANMHALASYLCDPQWQGLDGKGGYDLVTFLGITYYYASQAISALKNFSEIKVISIDKYYHPNANMSFGNLKKDVFIAALDEVINQLPKK
;
A
#
# COMPACT_ATOMS: atom_id res chain seq x y z
N MET A 1 10.10 -73.93 49.68
CA MET A 1 10.03 -72.72 48.83
C MET A 1 9.38 -71.62 49.63
N SER A 2 10.02 -70.45 49.71
CA SER A 2 9.67 -69.34 50.58
C SER A 2 8.49 -68.53 50.04
N GLY A 3 7.55 -68.14 50.90
CA GLY A 3 6.52 -67.16 50.58
C GLY A 3 6.24 -66.26 51.77
N LYS A 4 6.87 -65.08 51.82
CA LYS A 4 6.60 -64.03 52.82
C LYS A 4 5.46 -63.11 52.34
N ALA A 5 4.75 -62.60 53.34
CA ALA A 5 3.41 -62.03 53.33
C ALA A 5 3.24 -60.67 52.63
N PRO A 6 1.99 -60.28 52.27
CA PRO A 6 1.68 -59.02 51.62
C PRO A 6 1.57 -57.85 52.61
N ILE A 7 2.05 -56.67 52.17
CA ILE A 7 2.12 -55.41 52.92
C ILE A 7 0.77 -54.67 52.80
N LYS A 8 0.19 -54.27 53.94
CA LYS A 8 -1.02 -53.43 54.04
C LYS A 8 -0.69 -51.93 53.87
N PRO A 9 -1.58 -51.12 53.28
CA PRO A 9 -1.38 -49.68 53.14
C PRO A 9 -1.63 -48.92 54.46
N ALA A 10 -0.83 -47.88 54.70
CA ALA A 10 -0.87 -47.04 55.89
C ALA A 10 -2.08 -46.07 55.89
N ARG A 11 -2.65 -45.86 57.09
CA ARG A 11 -3.72 -44.90 57.40
C ARG A 11 -3.18 -43.46 57.40
N PRO A 12 -3.99 -42.44 57.03
CA PRO A 12 -3.62 -41.05 57.18
C PRO A 12 -3.72 -40.59 58.65
N ALA A 13 -2.78 -39.74 59.06
CA ALA A 13 -2.78 -39.07 60.37
C ALA A 13 -3.61 -37.78 60.32
N GLU A 14 -4.29 -37.47 61.42
CA GLU A 14 -5.19 -36.33 61.59
C GLU A 14 -4.77 -35.47 62.80
N LYS A 15 -5.05 -34.16 62.68
CA LYS A 15 -5.16 -33.05 63.69
C LYS A 15 -4.04 -31.99 63.67
N PRO A 16 -4.29 -30.74 64.15
CA PRO A 16 -5.55 -30.11 64.62
C PRO A 16 -5.89 -28.76 63.96
N ALA A 17 -7.11 -28.25 64.25
CA ALA A 17 -7.64 -26.96 63.79
C ALA A 17 -7.04 -25.74 64.52
N GLU A 18 -6.82 -24.63 63.80
CA GLU A 18 -6.53 -23.33 64.40
C GLU A 18 -7.20 -22.16 63.63
N LYS A 19 -7.91 -21.36 64.44
CA LYS A 19 -8.69 -20.12 64.29
C LYS A 19 -8.60 -19.30 62.98
N THR A 20 -9.79 -18.96 62.48
CA THR A 20 -10.09 -17.92 61.48
C THR A 20 -9.74 -16.52 62.02
N VAL A 21 -8.89 -15.78 61.31
CA VAL A 21 -8.68 -14.33 61.49
C VAL A 21 -9.03 -13.65 60.17
N GLU A 22 -10.08 -12.83 60.22
CA GLU A 22 -10.60 -12.02 59.12
C GLU A 22 -9.59 -10.91 58.77
N LYS A 23 -9.16 -10.82 57.50
CA LYS A 23 -8.28 -9.75 56.99
C LYS A 23 -9.09 -8.73 56.17
N PRO A 24 -8.81 -7.42 56.29
CA PRO A 24 -9.65 -6.35 55.74
C PRO A 24 -9.52 -6.23 54.21
N LYS A 25 -10.61 -5.79 53.57
CA LYS A 25 -10.70 -5.51 52.12
C LYS A 25 -9.67 -4.46 51.67
N PRO A 26 -8.99 -4.65 50.52
CA PRO A 26 -8.14 -3.62 49.95
C PRO A 26 -8.95 -2.47 49.36
N VAL A 27 -8.52 -1.24 49.65
CA VAL A 27 -9.03 0.03 49.11
C VAL A 27 -8.65 0.16 47.62
N GLU A 28 -9.63 0.36 46.75
CA GLU A 28 -9.41 0.70 45.33
C GLU A 28 -8.67 2.03 45.19
N LYS A 29 -7.53 2.02 44.49
CA LYS A 29 -6.92 3.23 43.91
C LYS A 29 -7.49 3.42 42.50
N PRO A 30 -7.79 4.65 42.07
CA PRO A 30 -8.37 4.90 40.76
C PRO A 30 -7.37 4.52 39.66
N ALA A 31 -7.83 3.67 38.73
CA ALA A 31 -7.08 3.25 37.56
C ALA A 31 -6.72 4.47 36.70
N GLY A 32 -5.42 4.77 36.63
CA GLY A 32 -4.87 5.70 35.66
C GLY A 32 -5.15 5.20 34.25
N LYS A 33 -5.63 6.09 33.38
CA LYS A 33 -5.87 5.83 31.96
C LYS A 33 -4.62 5.20 31.33
N ILE A 34 -4.70 3.94 30.95
CA ILE A 34 -3.76 3.33 30.02
C ILE A 34 -4.10 3.93 28.66
N ALA A 35 -3.31 4.90 28.24
CA ALA A 35 -3.33 5.37 26.87
C ALA A 35 -2.84 4.20 26.00
N GLU A 36 -3.77 3.62 25.24
CA GLU A 36 -3.49 2.62 24.22
C GLU A 36 -2.56 3.27 23.19
N LYS A 37 -1.27 2.91 23.23
CA LYS A 37 -0.37 3.17 22.10
C LYS A 37 -0.89 2.34 20.94
N VAL A 38 -1.53 2.99 19.97
CA VAL A 38 -1.77 2.41 18.65
C VAL A 38 -0.38 2.09 18.08
N GLU A 39 0.01 0.81 18.09
CA GLU A 39 1.15 0.35 17.30
C GLU A 39 0.82 0.62 15.84
N GLU A 40 1.45 1.64 15.26
CA GLU A 40 1.34 1.96 13.85
C GLU A 40 1.97 0.80 13.06
N LYS A 41 1.11 -0.13 12.61
CA LYS A 41 1.53 -1.33 11.89
C LYS A 41 2.17 -0.91 10.57
N VAL A 42 3.50 -0.92 10.52
CA VAL A 42 4.28 -0.58 9.32
C VAL A 42 3.89 -1.53 8.18
N ILE A 43 3.37 -0.96 7.09
CA ILE A 43 2.91 -1.70 5.91
C ILE A 43 4.10 -1.99 5.00
N ASP A 44 4.54 -3.24 4.97
CA ASP A 44 5.64 -3.70 4.11
C ASP A 44 5.13 -4.09 2.72
N THR A 45 5.37 -3.22 1.74
CA THR A 45 5.06 -3.44 0.32
C THR A 45 6.27 -3.91 -0.50
N THR A 46 7.38 -4.29 0.13
CA THR A 46 8.61 -4.66 -0.58
C THR A 46 8.71 -6.16 -0.87
N ARG A 47 7.81 -6.96 -0.30
CA ARG A 47 7.78 -8.42 -0.47
C ARG A 47 7.24 -8.82 -1.83
N GLN A 48 7.59 -10.02 -2.31
CA GLN A 48 7.08 -10.57 -3.56
C GLN A 48 7.31 -9.65 -4.78
N ALA A 49 8.51 -9.06 -4.86
CA ALA A 49 8.97 -8.24 -5.99
C ALA A 49 9.40 -9.09 -7.19
N VAL A 50 8.48 -9.94 -7.65
CA VAL A 50 8.63 -10.79 -8.84
C VAL A 50 7.60 -10.35 -9.88
N PRO A 51 7.92 -10.41 -11.20
CA PRO A 51 6.95 -10.06 -12.23
C PRO A 51 5.62 -10.78 -12.00
N TYR A 52 4.53 -10.01 -11.88
CA TYR A 52 3.22 -10.59 -11.55
C TYR A 52 2.76 -11.61 -12.61
N ASN A 53 3.00 -11.30 -13.88
CA ASN A 53 2.70 -12.18 -14.99
C ASN A 53 4.00 -12.75 -15.56
N THR A 54 4.08 -14.08 -15.73
CA THR A 54 5.31 -14.79 -16.16
C THR A 54 5.81 -14.34 -17.53
N GLY A 55 4.91 -13.88 -18.41
CA GLY A 55 5.26 -13.34 -19.73
C GLY A 55 5.91 -11.96 -19.69
N ASN A 56 5.94 -11.28 -18.54
CA ASN A 56 6.68 -10.04 -18.39
C ASN A 56 8.13 -10.36 -18.06
N VAL A 57 8.97 -10.42 -19.10
CA VAL A 57 10.40 -10.65 -18.98
C VAL A 57 11.11 -9.30 -18.94
N PRO A 58 11.43 -8.76 -17.75
CA PRO A 58 12.19 -7.54 -17.68
C PRO A 58 13.64 -7.81 -18.09
N GLY A 59 14.27 -6.83 -18.73
CA GLY A 59 15.71 -6.84 -18.94
C GLY A 59 16.51 -6.79 -17.63
N PRO A 60 17.83 -6.54 -17.70
CA PRO A 60 18.70 -6.57 -16.51
C PRO A 60 18.33 -5.51 -15.45
N GLU A 61 17.75 -4.38 -15.86
CA GLU A 61 17.27 -3.35 -14.95
C GLU A 61 15.81 -3.60 -14.57
N MET A 62 15.54 -3.71 -13.27
CA MET A 62 14.21 -3.88 -12.71
C MET A 62 13.91 -2.80 -11.67
N ALA A 63 12.62 -2.54 -11.47
CA ALA A 63 12.12 -1.64 -10.45
C ALA A 63 12.67 -1.97 -9.06
N ARG A 64 12.98 -0.95 -8.26
CA ARG A 64 13.23 -1.13 -6.85
C ARG A 64 11.90 -1.30 -6.11
N ALA A 65 11.76 -2.38 -5.34
CA ALA A 65 10.63 -2.53 -4.43
C ALA A 65 10.70 -1.48 -3.31
N VAL A 66 9.62 -0.74 -3.07
CA VAL A 66 9.60 0.37 -2.11
C VAL A 66 8.44 0.30 -1.12
N MET A 67 8.63 0.92 0.04
CA MET A 67 7.60 1.13 1.05
C MET A 67 6.63 2.24 0.61
N PRO A 68 5.36 2.25 1.08
CA PRO A 68 4.37 3.23 0.62
C PRO A 68 4.76 4.67 0.96
N ALA A 69 5.37 4.87 2.13
CA ALA A 69 5.86 6.17 2.55
C ALA A 69 6.92 6.76 1.60
N VAL A 70 7.69 5.92 0.90
CA VAL A 70 8.68 6.39 -0.09
C VAL A 70 7.96 6.93 -1.32
N SER A 71 6.99 6.17 -1.85
CA SER A 71 6.18 6.60 -3.01
C SER A 71 5.42 7.88 -2.72
N GLY A 72 4.78 7.99 -1.56
CA GLY A 72 4.07 9.20 -1.13
C GLY A 72 4.99 10.41 -0.98
N LYS A 73 6.18 10.25 -0.41
CA LYS A 73 7.19 11.33 -0.33
C LYS A 73 7.72 11.75 -1.69
N MET A 74 7.83 10.83 -2.65
CA MET A 74 8.21 11.16 -4.02
C MET A 74 7.13 11.97 -4.73
N LEU A 75 5.87 11.54 -4.63
CA LEU A 75 4.72 12.29 -5.14
C LEU A 75 4.64 13.70 -4.53
N ALA A 76 4.83 13.83 -3.22
CA ALA A 76 4.79 15.11 -2.54
C ALA A 76 5.95 16.06 -2.92
N LYS A 77 7.11 15.52 -3.30
CA LYS A 77 8.31 16.31 -3.66
C LYS A 77 8.43 16.60 -5.15
N ALA A 78 7.72 15.86 -6.00
CA ALA A 78 7.74 16.06 -7.43
C ALA A 78 7.27 17.48 -7.77
N LYS A 79 7.93 18.12 -8.73
CA LYS A 79 7.57 19.48 -9.17
C LYS A 79 6.23 19.46 -9.89
N ARG A 80 5.98 18.40 -10.66
CA ARG A 80 4.81 18.23 -11.50
C ARG A 80 4.47 16.74 -11.66
N PRO A 81 3.86 16.12 -10.62
CA PRO A 81 3.48 14.71 -10.66
C PRO A 81 2.21 14.49 -11.50
N LEU A 82 2.17 13.36 -12.21
CA LEU A 82 0.97 12.82 -12.86
C LEU A 82 0.61 11.46 -12.26
N LEU A 83 -0.66 11.29 -11.88
CA LEU A 83 -1.22 9.98 -11.51
C LEU A 83 -2.02 9.41 -12.69
N ILE A 84 -1.56 8.33 -13.29
CA ILE A 84 -2.24 7.64 -14.38
C ILE A 84 -3.08 6.51 -13.80
N VAL A 85 -4.40 6.58 -14.00
CA VAL A 85 -5.38 5.71 -13.36
C VAL A 85 -6.19 4.93 -14.39
N GLY A 86 -6.25 3.61 -14.22
CA GLY A 86 -7.04 2.71 -15.06
C GLY A 86 -8.33 2.20 -14.41
N SER A 87 -8.87 1.11 -14.96
CA SER A 87 -10.19 0.56 -14.65
C SER A 87 -10.36 -0.01 -13.24
N GLU A 88 -9.29 -0.25 -12.46
CA GLU A 88 -9.46 -0.68 -11.07
C GLU A 88 -10.10 0.39 -10.18
N VAL A 89 -10.17 1.65 -10.65
CA VAL A 89 -10.87 2.73 -9.97
C VAL A 89 -12.38 2.51 -9.86
N HIS A 90 -12.95 1.52 -10.55
CA HIS A 90 -14.35 1.12 -10.34
C HIS A 90 -14.58 0.44 -8.99
N ASP A 91 -13.52 -0.08 -8.36
CA ASP A 91 -13.58 -0.49 -6.96
C ASP A 91 -13.70 0.76 -6.08
N LYS A 92 -14.79 0.82 -5.29
CA LYS A 92 -15.08 1.96 -4.42
C LYS A 92 -13.92 2.28 -3.47
N ASP A 93 -13.25 1.26 -2.93
CA ASP A 93 -12.14 1.47 -2.00
C ASP A 93 -10.98 2.18 -2.71
N VAL A 94 -10.70 1.81 -3.96
CA VAL A 94 -9.64 2.42 -4.78
C VAL A 94 -10.04 3.83 -5.23
N LEU A 95 -11.30 4.02 -5.66
CA LEU A 95 -11.84 5.31 -6.06
C LEU A 95 -11.65 6.38 -4.98
N GLU A 96 -12.00 6.05 -3.75
CA GLU A 96 -11.88 6.97 -2.61
C GLU A 96 -10.44 7.45 -2.41
N ARG A 97 -9.45 6.55 -2.56
CA ARG A 97 -8.02 6.91 -2.45
C ARG A 97 -7.55 7.74 -3.64
N VAL A 98 -7.96 7.41 -4.86
CA VAL A 98 -7.62 8.20 -6.05
C VAL A 98 -8.17 9.62 -5.95
N VAL A 99 -9.42 9.77 -5.51
CA VAL A 99 -10.02 11.09 -5.27
C VAL A 99 -9.29 11.84 -4.16
N ALA A 100 -8.86 11.16 -3.10
CA ALA A 100 -8.06 11.78 -2.04
C ALA A 100 -6.71 12.31 -2.56
N MET A 101 -6.02 11.53 -3.40
CA MET A 101 -4.79 11.97 -4.08
C MET A 101 -5.04 13.17 -5.01
N GLY A 102 -6.15 13.17 -5.75
CA GLY A 102 -6.58 14.30 -6.57
C GLY A 102 -6.86 15.56 -5.75
N ARG A 103 -7.51 15.43 -4.59
CA ARG A 103 -7.77 16.55 -3.66
C ARG A 103 -6.49 17.12 -3.04
N ALA A 104 -5.45 16.30 -2.87
CA ALA A 104 -4.12 16.79 -2.50
C ALA A 104 -3.43 17.59 -3.63
N GLY A 105 -4.07 17.69 -4.80
CA GLY A 105 -3.66 18.49 -5.94
C GLY A 105 -2.70 17.77 -6.88
N ILE A 106 -2.75 16.44 -6.93
CA ILE A 106 -2.09 15.65 -7.98
C ILE A 106 -3.01 15.61 -9.20
N GLN A 107 -2.47 15.94 -10.38
CA GLN A 107 -3.22 15.83 -11.63
C GLN A 107 -3.40 14.36 -12.01
N ILE A 108 -4.59 14.01 -12.52
CA ILE A 108 -4.96 12.64 -12.86
C ILE A 108 -5.16 12.50 -14.37
N ALA A 109 -4.48 11.52 -14.97
CA ALA A 109 -4.82 11.01 -16.29
C ALA A 109 -5.68 9.75 -16.13
N ALA A 110 -6.97 9.85 -16.40
CA ALA A 110 -7.85 8.70 -16.44
C ALA A 110 -7.76 8.03 -17.82
N VAL A 111 -7.32 6.77 -17.85
CA VAL A 111 -7.17 6.00 -19.09
C VAL A 111 -8.23 4.92 -19.22
N GLY A 112 -8.60 4.60 -20.46
CA GLY A 112 -9.68 3.65 -20.73
C GLY A 112 -11.02 4.16 -20.20
N ASP A 113 -11.78 3.30 -19.52
CA ASP A 113 -13.09 3.64 -18.96
C ASP A 113 -13.03 4.28 -17.56
N ALA A 114 -11.83 4.47 -16.99
CA ALA A 114 -11.63 5.06 -15.66
C ALA A 114 -12.27 6.45 -15.50
N TYR A 115 -12.37 7.21 -16.59
CA TYR A 115 -12.95 8.56 -16.59
C TYR A 115 -14.42 8.55 -16.16
N THR A 116 -15.16 7.47 -16.43
CA THR A 116 -16.58 7.34 -16.04
C THR A 116 -16.78 7.41 -14.52
N SER A 117 -15.81 6.93 -13.74
CA SER A 117 -15.85 6.95 -12.26
C SER A 117 -15.24 8.23 -11.67
N LEU A 118 -14.39 8.93 -12.42
CA LEU A 118 -13.57 10.04 -11.92
C LEU A 118 -14.02 11.44 -12.39
N GLY A 119 -14.64 11.56 -13.57
CA GLY A 119 -14.92 12.85 -14.21
C GLY A 119 -15.73 13.81 -13.34
N ASP A 120 -16.71 13.29 -12.59
CA ASP A 120 -17.62 14.10 -11.78
C ASP A 120 -17.17 14.29 -10.32
N LYS A 121 -15.90 13.97 -9.99
CA LYS A 121 -15.40 14.01 -8.60
C LYS A 121 -14.83 15.36 -8.17
N GLY A 122 -14.84 16.37 -9.05
CA GLY A 122 -14.38 17.72 -8.74
C GLY A 122 -12.87 17.80 -8.46
N VAL A 123 -12.09 16.92 -9.09
CA VAL A 123 -10.62 16.90 -9.06
C VAL A 123 -10.07 17.09 -10.47
N ASP A 124 -8.79 17.44 -10.61
CA ASP A 124 -8.15 17.70 -11.91
C ASP A 124 -7.92 16.39 -12.69
N VAL A 125 -8.92 15.99 -13.47
CA VAL A 125 -8.93 14.73 -14.24
C VAL A 125 -9.03 15.02 -15.73
N HIS A 126 -8.09 14.46 -16.49
CA HIS A 126 -8.10 14.47 -17.94
C HIS A 126 -8.25 13.04 -18.46
N TYR A 127 -9.14 12.84 -19.42
CA TYR A 127 -9.17 11.59 -20.16
C TYR A 127 -7.99 11.51 -21.13
N ALA A 128 -7.34 10.35 -21.21
CA ALA A 128 -6.36 10.07 -22.25
C ALA A 128 -6.40 8.59 -22.66
N ASN A 129 -6.15 8.31 -23.94
CA ASN A 129 -5.82 6.95 -24.35
C ASN A 129 -4.41 6.60 -23.86
N MET A 130 -4.23 5.47 -23.16
CA MET A 130 -2.94 5.11 -22.56
C MET A 130 -1.81 4.94 -23.59
N HIS A 131 -2.11 4.42 -24.80
CA HIS A 131 -1.09 4.25 -25.83
C HIS A 131 -0.63 5.62 -26.38
N ALA A 132 -1.57 6.52 -26.63
CA ALA A 132 -1.25 7.89 -27.04
C ALA A 132 -0.51 8.64 -25.93
N LEU A 133 -0.97 8.52 -24.69
CA LEU A 133 -0.35 9.16 -23.52
C LEU A 133 1.10 8.68 -23.31
N ALA A 134 1.38 7.38 -23.49
CA ALA A 134 2.74 6.87 -23.43
C ALA A 134 3.65 7.52 -24.49
N SER A 135 3.15 7.69 -25.72
CA SER A 135 3.88 8.40 -26.78
C SER A 135 4.12 9.88 -26.43
N TYR A 136 3.10 10.56 -25.89
CA TYR A 136 3.22 11.96 -25.47
C TYR A 136 4.22 12.15 -24.32
N LEU A 137 4.26 11.22 -23.36
CA LEU A 137 5.21 11.24 -22.25
C LEU A 137 6.66 11.01 -22.68
N CYS A 138 6.89 10.36 -23.82
CA CYS A 138 8.22 10.22 -24.42
C CYS A 138 8.65 11.46 -25.23
N ASP A 139 7.76 12.41 -25.51
CA ASP A 139 8.10 13.65 -26.22
C ASP A 139 8.47 14.76 -25.23
N PRO A 140 9.75 15.19 -25.15
CA PRO A 140 10.17 16.26 -24.25
C PRO A 140 9.60 17.64 -24.61
N GLN A 141 9.02 17.81 -25.81
CA GLN A 141 8.35 19.04 -26.23
C GLN A 141 6.85 19.04 -25.88
N TRP A 142 6.28 17.93 -25.42
CA TRP A 142 4.87 17.86 -25.08
C TRP A 142 4.54 18.72 -23.85
N GLN A 143 3.48 19.52 -23.95
CA GLN A 143 3.11 20.52 -22.94
C GLN A 143 2.19 19.97 -21.84
N GLY A 144 2.03 18.65 -21.73
CA GLY A 144 1.17 18.03 -20.74
C GLY A 144 -0.33 18.18 -21.03
N LEU A 145 -1.16 17.68 -20.12
CA LEU A 145 -2.62 17.58 -20.29
C LEU A 145 -3.35 18.93 -20.17
N ASP A 146 -2.72 19.90 -19.50
CA ASP A 146 -3.24 21.25 -19.27
C ASP A 146 -2.44 22.34 -20.02
N GLY A 147 -1.47 21.94 -20.86
CA GLY A 147 -0.61 22.87 -21.60
C GLY A 147 0.46 23.58 -20.76
N LYS A 148 0.69 23.21 -19.50
CA LYS A 148 1.65 23.89 -18.60
C LYS A 148 3.00 23.18 -18.46
N GLY A 149 3.31 22.27 -19.38
CA GLY A 149 4.58 21.55 -19.46
C GLY A 149 4.49 20.07 -19.03
N GLY A 150 5.54 19.32 -19.38
CA GLY A 150 5.68 17.90 -19.08
C GLY A 150 5.86 17.58 -17.59
N TYR A 151 5.89 16.28 -17.28
CA TYR A 151 5.90 15.76 -15.91
C TYR A 151 7.29 15.27 -15.50
N ASP A 152 7.70 15.49 -14.26
CA ASP A 152 8.96 14.98 -13.72
C ASP A 152 8.80 13.64 -12.98
N LEU A 153 7.57 13.28 -12.64
CA LEU A 153 7.19 12.03 -12.02
C LEU A 153 5.84 11.55 -12.55
N VAL A 154 5.79 10.30 -13.00
CA VAL A 154 4.55 9.62 -13.40
C VAL A 154 4.32 8.42 -12.48
N THR A 155 3.09 8.30 -11.97
CA THR A 155 2.69 7.20 -11.09
C THR A 155 1.57 6.39 -11.74
N PHE A 156 1.73 5.07 -11.83
CA PHE A 156 0.73 4.16 -12.40
C PHE A 156 -0.10 3.49 -11.30
N LEU A 157 -1.41 3.39 -11.52
CA LEU A 157 -2.35 2.73 -10.62
C LEU A 157 -3.56 2.15 -11.38
N GLY A 158 -3.85 0.88 -11.17
CA GLY A 158 -5.14 0.28 -11.53
C GLY A 158 -5.33 0.06 -13.02
N ILE A 159 -4.25 -0.07 -13.79
CA ILE A 159 -4.30 -0.37 -15.22
C ILE A 159 -4.11 -1.88 -15.41
N THR A 160 -4.75 -2.45 -16.43
CA THR A 160 -4.53 -3.86 -16.80
C THR A 160 -3.03 -4.16 -16.92
N TYR A 161 -2.54 -5.12 -16.13
CA TYR A 161 -1.10 -5.29 -15.84
C TYR A 161 -0.20 -5.30 -17.09
N TYR A 162 -0.52 -6.14 -18.09
CA TYR A 162 0.33 -6.25 -19.29
C TYR A 162 0.36 -4.93 -20.06
N TYR A 163 -0.75 -4.19 -20.08
CA TYR A 163 -0.87 -2.95 -20.81
C TYR A 163 -0.09 -1.82 -20.13
N ALA A 164 -0.23 -1.71 -18.81
CA ALA A 164 0.61 -0.80 -18.01
C ALA A 164 2.10 -1.15 -18.16
N SER A 165 2.45 -2.44 -18.14
CA SER A 165 3.84 -2.88 -18.30
C SER A 165 4.46 -2.47 -19.64
N GLN A 166 3.70 -2.51 -20.74
CA GLN A 166 4.17 -2.04 -22.05
C GLN A 166 4.33 -0.52 -22.08
N ALA A 167 3.37 0.23 -21.54
CA ALA A 167 3.48 1.69 -21.43
C ALA A 167 4.71 2.09 -20.59
N ILE A 168 4.87 1.49 -19.41
CA ILE A 168 6.02 1.73 -18.53
C ILE A 168 7.33 1.35 -19.23
N SER A 169 7.36 0.28 -20.03
CA SER A 169 8.54 -0.08 -20.82
C SER A 169 8.93 0.98 -21.85
N ALA A 170 7.95 1.66 -22.48
CA ALA A 170 8.24 2.76 -23.38
C ALA A 170 8.88 3.93 -22.62
N LEU A 171 8.30 4.34 -21.49
CA LEU A 171 8.86 5.41 -20.66
C LEU A 171 10.26 5.08 -20.15
N LYS A 172 10.49 3.83 -19.71
CA LYS A 172 11.79 3.38 -19.21
C LYS A 172 12.92 3.56 -20.23
N ASN A 173 12.65 3.31 -21.51
CA ASN A 173 13.70 3.30 -22.55
C ASN A 173 13.77 4.59 -23.36
N PHE A 174 12.70 5.38 -23.39
CA PHE A 174 12.56 6.51 -24.32
C PHE A 174 12.15 7.83 -23.62
N SER A 175 12.21 7.89 -22.29
CA SER A 175 11.96 9.13 -21.54
C SER A 175 12.90 9.24 -20.35
N GLU A 176 13.12 10.47 -19.88
CA GLU A 176 13.85 10.76 -18.63
C GLU A 176 12.91 10.84 -17.41
N ILE A 177 11.63 10.56 -17.60
CA ILE A 177 10.60 10.69 -16.57
C ILE A 177 10.77 9.58 -15.56
N LYS A 178 10.74 9.93 -14.26
CA LYS A 178 10.70 8.91 -13.20
C LYS A 178 9.33 8.25 -13.17
N VAL A 179 9.31 6.94 -13.17
CA VAL A 179 8.09 6.13 -13.11
C VAL A 179 8.02 5.35 -11.80
N ILE A 180 6.89 5.51 -11.09
CA ILE A 180 6.55 4.69 -9.92
C ILE A 180 5.27 3.91 -10.22
N SER A 181 5.23 2.66 -9.80
CA SER A 181 3.97 1.91 -9.68
C SER A 181 3.55 1.83 -8.22
N ILE A 182 2.33 2.27 -7.92
CA ILE A 182 1.68 2.04 -6.63
C ILE A 182 0.54 1.02 -6.75
N ASP A 183 0.55 0.22 -7.83
CA ASP A 183 -0.41 -0.85 -8.07
C ASP A 183 -0.20 -2.02 -7.09
N LYS A 184 -1.19 -2.91 -6.96
CA LYS A 184 -1.08 -4.15 -6.17
C LYS A 184 -0.18 -5.19 -6.84
N TYR A 185 0.21 -4.97 -8.09
CA TYR A 185 1.11 -5.84 -8.84
C TYR A 185 2.49 -5.22 -8.99
N TYR A 186 3.53 -6.06 -8.87
CA TYR A 186 4.89 -5.62 -9.08
C TYR A 186 5.17 -5.37 -10.56
N HIS A 187 5.47 -4.11 -10.90
CA HIS A 187 5.81 -3.68 -12.26
C HIS A 187 7.33 -3.53 -12.41
N PRO A 188 8.04 -4.53 -12.97
CA PRO A 188 9.50 -4.51 -13.06
C PRO A 188 10.05 -3.44 -14.00
N ASN A 189 9.26 -2.93 -14.94
CA ASN A 189 9.71 -1.89 -15.88
C ASN A 189 9.71 -0.48 -15.25
N ALA A 190 9.12 -0.26 -14.08
CA ALA A 190 9.14 1.04 -13.41
C ALA A 190 10.53 1.32 -12.81
N ASN A 191 10.80 2.54 -12.35
CA ASN A 191 11.98 2.80 -11.52
C ASN A 191 11.76 2.28 -10.10
N MET A 192 10.53 2.42 -9.59
CA MET A 192 10.11 1.90 -8.29
C MET A 192 8.71 1.30 -8.37
N SER A 193 8.45 0.26 -7.59
CA SER A 193 7.14 -0.40 -7.55
C SER A 193 6.85 -0.91 -6.14
N PHE A 194 5.58 -1.04 -5.79
CA PHE A 194 5.20 -2.03 -4.78
C PHE A 194 5.44 -3.44 -5.30
N GLY A 195 5.64 -4.40 -4.39
CA GLY A 195 5.62 -5.81 -4.69
C GLY A 195 4.21 -6.33 -5.00
N ASN A 196 4.05 -7.65 -5.13
CA ASN A 196 2.71 -8.24 -5.28
C ASN A 196 1.98 -8.25 -3.94
N LEU A 197 0.86 -7.52 -3.85
CA LEU A 197 0.09 -7.28 -2.64
C LEU A 197 -1.27 -7.99 -2.68
N LYS A 198 -1.75 -8.35 -1.49
CA LYS A 198 -3.16 -8.69 -1.28
C LYS A 198 -3.99 -7.41 -1.21
N LYS A 199 -5.30 -7.52 -1.46
CA LYS A 199 -6.21 -6.35 -1.52
C LYS A 199 -6.17 -5.51 -0.24
N ASP A 200 -6.23 -6.13 0.92
CA ASP A 200 -6.19 -5.45 2.23
C ASP A 200 -4.89 -4.66 2.44
N VAL A 201 -3.75 -5.27 2.11
CA VAL A 201 -2.43 -4.63 2.20
C VAL A 201 -2.30 -3.50 1.18
N PHE A 202 -2.83 -3.70 -0.02
CA PHE A 202 -2.83 -2.70 -1.09
C PHE A 202 -3.62 -1.44 -0.70
N ILE A 203 -4.85 -1.61 -0.19
CA ILE A 203 -5.67 -0.48 0.26
C ILE A 203 -4.98 0.28 1.39
N ALA A 204 -4.44 -0.44 2.38
CA ALA A 204 -3.70 0.18 3.46
C ALA A 204 -2.42 0.89 2.97
N ALA A 205 -1.74 0.35 1.95
CA ALA A 205 -0.59 0.99 1.34
C ALA A 205 -0.96 2.30 0.64
N LEU A 206 -2.11 2.36 -0.05
CA LEU A 206 -2.60 3.61 -0.65
C LEU A 206 -2.92 4.66 0.43
N ASP A 207 -3.49 4.24 1.57
CA ASP A 207 -3.73 5.14 2.71
C ASP A 207 -2.42 5.74 3.22
N GLU A 208 -1.36 4.95 3.31
CA GLU A 208 -0.04 5.42 3.70
C GLU A 208 0.61 6.34 2.65
N VAL A 209 0.38 6.10 1.35
CA VAL A 209 0.81 7.05 0.30
C VAL A 209 0.13 8.40 0.50
N ILE A 210 -1.17 8.42 0.76
CA ILE A 210 -1.97 9.64 0.98
C ILE A 210 -1.49 10.40 2.22
N ASN A 211 -1.14 9.69 3.30
CA ASN A 211 -0.64 10.31 4.54
C ASN A 211 0.62 11.16 4.33
N GLN A 212 1.40 10.88 3.29
CA GLN A 212 2.62 11.64 2.97
C GLN A 212 2.36 12.84 2.04
N LEU A 213 1.15 12.97 1.48
CA LEU A 213 0.82 14.05 0.55
C LEU A 213 0.55 15.36 1.28
N PRO A 214 0.75 16.51 0.61
CA PRO A 214 0.41 17.81 1.19
C PRO A 214 -1.09 17.89 1.49
N LYS A 215 -1.44 18.32 2.71
CA LYS A 215 -2.81 18.65 3.07
C LYS A 215 -3.13 20.03 2.49
N LYS A 216 -3.93 20.07 1.43
CA LYS A 216 -4.42 21.32 0.80
C LYS A 216 -5.84 21.61 1.26
#